data_AF-A0A4P7VMI4-F1
#
_entry.id   AF-A0A4P7VMI4-F1
#
_cell.length_a   1.000
_cell.length_b   1.000
_cell.length_c   1.000
_cell.angle_alpha   90.00
_cell.angle_beta   90.00
_cell.angle_gamma   90.00
#
_symmetry.space_group_name_H-M   'P 1'
#
loop_
_entity.id
_entity.type
_entity.pdbx_description
1 polymer ?
#
loop_
_entity_poly.entity_id
_entity_poly.type
_entity_poly.pdbx_seq_one_letter_code
_entity_poly.pdbx_strand_id
1 'polypeptide(L)'
;MGTINTSDIIFATLFQHGRQVVTLRLSGLSSFSDIIRQVRRASAGCIGLVTLHLRNCTQGWSGNRPIMMRGCDVAPVQLSLF
;
A
#
# COMPACT_ATOMS: atom_id res chain seq x y z
N MET A 1 1.44 16.35 -4.17
CA MET A 1 0.45 15.25 -4.33
C MET A 1 -0.90 15.90 -4.56
N GLY A 2 -1.71 15.33 -5.45
CA GLY A 2 -3.07 15.80 -5.64
C GLY A 2 -4.02 15.28 -4.56
N THR A 3 -5.22 15.84 -4.53
CA THR A 3 -6.32 15.38 -3.67
C THR A 3 -6.77 13.99 -4.11
N ILE A 4 -7.17 13.13 -3.17
CA ILE A 4 -7.76 11.81 -3.48
C ILE A 4 -9.27 11.95 -3.27
N ASN A 5 -10.06 11.70 -4.31
CA ASN A 5 -11.51 11.70 -4.24
C ASN A 5 -12.04 10.28 -4.39
N THR A 6 -13.19 9.99 -3.75
CA THR A 6 -13.82 8.66 -3.76
C THR A 6 -14.14 8.17 -5.18
N SER A 7 -14.43 9.07 -6.12
CA SER A 7 -14.70 8.77 -7.53
C SER A 7 -13.44 8.44 -8.35
N ASP A 8 -12.25 8.60 -7.79
CA ASP A 8 -11.00 8.41 -8.52
C ASP A 8 -10.69 6.94 -8.76
N ILE A 9 -10.05 6.68 -9.91
CA ILE A 9 -9.46 5.39 -10.24
C ILE A 9 -7.95 5.51 -10.06
N ILE A 10 -7.42 4.80 -9.07
CA ILE A 10 -6.00 4.83 -8.71
C ILE A 10 -5.36 3.48 -9.02
N PHE A 11 -4.30 3.49 -9.81
CA PHE A 11 -3.43 2.35 -10.00
C PHE A 11 -2.29 2.41 -8.99
N ALA A 12 -2.14 1.34 -8.22
CA ALA A 12 -1.13 1.20 -7.18
C ALA A 12 -0.22 0.03 -7.50
N THR A 13 1.02 0.31 -7.86
CA THR A 13 2.04 -0.71 -8.17
C THR A 13 3.10 -0.71 -7.08
N LEU A 14 3.32 -1.88 -6.48
CA LEU A 14 4.32 -2.10 -5.45
C LEU A 14 5.60 -2.67 -6.07
N PHE A 15 6.73 -2.06 -5.76
CA PHE A 15 8.05 -2.53 -6.13
C PHE A 15 8.86 -2.86 -4.88
N GLN A 16 9.58 -3.98 -4.89
CA GLN A 16 10.53 -4.36 -3.86
C GLN A 16 11.83 -4.77 -4.53
N HIS A 17 12.95 -4.18 -4.11
CA HIS A 17 14.27 -4.41 -4.74
C HIS A 17 14.25 -4.27 -6.28
N GLY A 18 13.50 -3.28 -6.80
CA GLY A 18 13.34 -3.07 -8.25
C GLY A 18 12.41 -4.05 -8.96
N ARG A 19 11.92 -5.09 -8.29
CA ARG A 19 10.96 -6.05 -8.84
C ARG A 19 9.53 -5.64 -8.52
N GLN A 20 8.65 -5.69 -9.51
CA GLN A 20 7.21 -5.51 -9.29
C GLN A 20 6.67 -6.69 -8.48
N VAL A 21 6.08 -6.40 -7.32
CA VAL A 21 5.47 -7.39 -6.43
C VAL A 21 3.99 -7.55 -6.73
N VAL A 22 3.26 -6.43 -6.80
CA VAL A 22 1.81 -6.42 -7.04
C VAL A 22 1.39 -5.15 -7.76
N THR A 23 0.35 -5.24 -8.60
CA THR A 23 -0.34 -4.08 -9.18
C THR A 23 -1.82 -4.20 -8.87
N LEU A 24 -2.39 -3.12 -8.34
CA LEU A 24 -3.80 -3.03 -7.95
C LEU A 24 -4.47 -1.88 -8.66
N ARG A 25 -5.72 -2.10 -9.06
CA ARG A 25 -6.63 -1.05 -9.48
C ARG A 25 -7.61 -0.79 -8.34
N LEU A 26 -7.61 0.43 -7.83
CA LEU A 26 -8.39 0.84 -6.67
C LEU A 26 -9.39 1.94 -7.09
N SER A 27 -10.57 1.90 -6.49
CA SER A 27 -11.62 2.91 -6.66
C SER A 27 -12.39 3.03 -5.36
N GLY A 28 -13.10 4.15 -5.14
CA GLY A 28 -13.87 4.33 -3.90
C GLY A 28 -13.03 4.70 -2.69
N LEU A 29 -11.80 5.22 -2.89
CA LEU A 29 -10.89 5.57 -1.80
C LEU A 29 -10.88 7.08 -1.60
N SER A 30 -10.98 7.53 -0.36
CA SER A 30 -10.94 8.96 0.01
C SER A 30 -9.61 9.37 0.63
N SER A 31 -8.71 8.42 0.93
CA SER A 31 -7.45 8.71 1.60
C SER A 31 -6.30 7.82 1.15
N PHE A 32 -5.08 8.31 1.35
CA PHE A 32 -3.86 7.52 1.15
C PHE A 32 -3.78 6.33 2.12
N SER A 33 -4.29 6.49 3.35
CA SER A 33 -4.33 5.41 4.35
C SER A 33 -5.15 4.21 3.86
N ASP A 34 -6.25 4.44 3.15
CA ASP A 34 -7.06 3.37 2.58
C ASP A 34 -6.34 2.65 1.44
N ILE A 35 -5.59 3.39 0.61
CA ILE A 35 -4.71 2.81 -0.41
C ILE A 35 -3.69 1.88 0.25
N ILE A 36 -3.01 2.35 1.30
CA ILE A 36 -2.01 1.55 2.02
C ILE A 36 -2.65 0.31 2.65
N ARG A 37 -3.84 0.43 3.23
CA ARG A 37 -4.57 -0.72 3.80
C ARG A 37 -4.88 -1.78 2.74
N GLN A 38 -5.34 -1.37 1.56
CA GLN A 38 -5.62 -2.29 0.45
C GLN A 38 -4.34 -2.93 -0.10
N VAL A 39 -3.27 -2.14 -0.29
CA VAL A 39 -1.97 -2.63 -0.72
C VAL A 39 -1.41 -3.65 0.26
N ARG A 40 -1.48 -3.38 1.58
CA ARG A 40 -1.05 -4.31 2.63
C ARG A 40 -1.82 -5.62 2.60
N ARG A 41 -3.14 -5.58 2.45
CA ARG A 41 -3.97 -6.78 2.33
C ARG A 41 -3.59 -7.63 1.12
N ALA A 42 -3.35 -6.99 -0.03
CA ALA A 42 -2.99 -7.70 -1.26
C ALA A 42 -1.54 -8.20 -1.29
N SER A 43 -0.67 -7.68 -0.43
CA SER A 43 0.74 -8.07 -0.33
C SER A 43 1.07 -8.76 0.99
N ALA A 44 0.09 -9.48 1.56
CA ALA A 44 0.28 -10.28 2.77
C ALA A 44 1.45 -11.26 2.57
N GLY A 45 2.59 -10.99 3.23
CA GLY A 45 3.84 -11.74 3.07
C GLY A 45 5.02 -10.91 2.57
N CYS A 46 4.77 -9.71 2.03
CA CYS A 46 5.82 -8.76 1.67
C CYS A 46 6.25 -7.96 2.92
N ILE A 47 7.50 -8.12 3.34
CA ILE A 47 8.07 -7.47 4.52
C ILE A 47 9.26 -6.63 4.11
N GLY A 48 9.41 -5.47 4.75
CA GLY A 48 10.55 -4.57 4.56
C GLY A 48 10.20 -3.33 3.75
N LEU A 49 11.23 -2.69 3.21
CA LEU A 49 11.09 -1.44 2.46
C LEU A 49 10.62 -1.73 1.04
N VAL A 50 9.53 -1.07 0.65
CA VAL A 50 8.96 -1.17 -0.69
C VAL A 50 8.66 0.21 -1.24
N THR A 51 8.67 0.34 -2.55
CA THR A 51 8.30 1.57 -3.26
C THR A 51 6.90 1.40 -3.84
N LEU A 52 5.96 2.20 -3.35
CA LEU A 52 4.62 2.27 -3.89
C LEU A 52 4.56 3.36 -4.96
N HIS A 53 4.28 2.96 -6.20
CA HIS A 53 3.98 3.86 -7.30
C HIS A 53 2.47 4.01 -7.44
N LEU A 54 1.98 5.23 -7.32
CA LEU A 54 0.58 5.58 -7.45
C LEU A 54 0.37 6.39 -8.72
N ARG A 55 -0.68 6.06 -9.47
CA ARG A 55 -1.16 6.82 -10.61
C ARG A 55 -2.66 7.01 -10.48
N ASN A 56 -3.09 8.25 -10.23
CA ASN A 56 -4.48 8.64 -10.31
C ASN A 56 -4.83 8.89 -11.77
N CYS A 57 -5.62 8.00 -12.37
CA CYS A 57 -6.00 8.12 -13.77
C CYS A 57 -7.05 9.22 -13.98
N THR A 58 -7.88 9.48 -12.97
CA THR A 58 -8.97 10.46 -13.06
C THR A 58 -8.45 11.89 -12.97
N GLN A 59 -7.53 12.16 -12.03
CA GLN A 59 -6.96 13.49 -11.83
C GLN A 59 -5.60 13.70 -12.51
N GLY A 60 -5.08 12.68 -13.20
CA GLY A 60 -3.88 12.79 -14.03
C GLY A 60 -2.55 12.92 -13.28
N TRP A 61 -2.51 12.74 -11.97
CA TRP A 61 -1.27 12.81 -11.20
C TRP A 61 -0.68 11.42 -10.91
N SER A 62 0.63 11.37 -10.76
CA SER A 62 1.36 10.20 -10.25
C SER A 62 2.25 10.59 -9.07
N GLY A 63 2.67 9.59 -8.30
CA GLY A 63 3.59 9.79 -7.19
C GLY A 63 4.20 8.50 -6.69
N ASN A 64 5.44 8.59 -6.24
CA ASN A 64 6.18 7.47 -5.65
C ASN A 64 6.35 7.71 -4.16
N ARG A 65 6.15 6.65 -3.37
CA ARG A 65 6.30 6.68 -1.92
C ARG A 65 7.03 5.44 -1.44
N PRO A 66 8.21 5.59 -0.82
CA PRO A 66 8.78 4.49 -0.04
C PRO A 66 7.90 4.27 1.19
N ILE A 67 7.54 3.02 1.46
CA ILE A 67 6.76 2.62 2.64
C ILE A 67 7.41 1.40 3.29
N MET A 68 7.31 1.32 4.60
CA MET A 68 7.74 0.15 5.35
C MET A 68 6.55 -0.81 5.50
N MET A 69 6.69 -2.00 4.92
CA MET A 69 5.74 -3.10 5.11
C MET A 69 6.18 -3.89 6.32
N ARG A 70 5.32 -3.95 7.33
CA ARG A 70 5.50 -4.85 8.46
C ARG A 70 4.95 -6.22 8.06
N GLY A 71 5.59 -7.27 8.58
CA GLY A 71 5.03 -8.61 8.50
C GLY A 71 3.65 -8.68 9.14
N CYS A 72 2.95 -9.78 8.89
CA CYS A 72 1.72 -10.10 9.60
C CYS A 72 1.97 -9.89 11.10
N ASP A 73 1.19 -8.99 11.73
CA ASP A 73 1.25 -8.76 13.16
C ASP A 73 0.77 -10.05 13.85
N VAL A 74 1.70 -10.98 14.09
CA VAL A 74 1.46 -12.10 15.00
C VAL A 74 1.28 -11.44 16.35
N ALA A 75 0.08 -11.56 16.93
CA ALA A 75 -0.22 -10.99 18.24
C ALA A 75 0.93 -11.36 19.20
N PRO A 76 1.53 -10.38 19.90
CA PRO A 76 2.64 -10.67 20.78
C PRO A 76 2.17 -11.65 21.84
N VAL A 77 2.72 -12.86 21.83
CA VAL A 77 2.48 -13.85 22.89
C VAL A 77 3.23 -13.35 24.12
N GLN A 78 2.49 -12.89 25.13
CA GLN A 78 3.06 -12.60 26.43
C GLN A 78 3.46 -13.91 27.10
N LEU A 79 4.76 -14.16 27.19
CA LEU A 79 5.30 -15.24 28.00
C LEU A 79 5.28 -14.77 29.46
N SER A 80 4.31 -15.24 30.23
CA SER A 80 4.31 -15.05 31.68
C SER A 80 5.29 -16.06 32.28
N LEU A 81 6.34 -15.58 32.96
CA LEU A 81 7.18 -16.40 33.81
C LEU A 81 6.42 -16.65 35.11
N PHE A 82 6.27 -17.92 35.47
CA PHE A 82 5.60 -18.39 36.69
C PHE A 82 6.21 -17.80 37.96
#